data_AF-A0A950AIE2-F1
#
_entry.id   AF-A0A950AIE2-F1
#
_cell.length_a   1.000
_cell.length_b   1.000
_cell.length_c   1.000
_cell.angle_alpha   90.00
_cell.angle_beta   90.00
_cell.angle_gamma   90.00
#
_symmetry.space_group_name_H-M   'P 1'
#
loop_
_entity.id
_entity.type
_entity.pdbx_description
1 polymer ?
#
loop_
_entity_poly.entity_id
_entity_poly.type
_entity_poly.pdbx_seq_one_letter_code
_entity_poly.pdbx_strand_id
1 'polypeptide(L)'
;MNLNEVGWVLHAFQSVWLPASLLEPDQRARLVDALVAAAAHWEVELGFNKGLAGGRPEAIEAARDTAMNPAVIDAFALAICGAGESPAYPGVPRHEPDVVKAGYDAAGVTAAMGELRKLVPRPASYVWETDYFEPNWQDSFWGDNYARLKRVKQKYDPDGLFFLHHGVGSEDWSADGFTRVEAR
;
A
#
# COMPACT_ATOMS: atom_id res chain seq x y z
N MET A 1 -21.59 23.85 2.04
CA MET A 1 -20.31 23.44 1.43
C MET A 1 -20.25 21.93 1.47
N ASN A 2 -19.89 21.28 0.37
CA ASN A 2 -19.69 19.82 0.35
C ASN A 2 -18.40 19.51 1.12
N LEU A 3 -18.51 19.20 2.41
CA LEU A 3 -17.35 18.97 3.29
C LEU A 3 -16.52 17.76 2.86
N ASN A 4 -17.08 16.90 1.99
CA ASN A 4 -16.40 15.72 1.45
C ASN A 4 -15.24 16.03 0.50
N GLU A 5 -15.01 17.28 0.10
CA GLU A 5 -13.96 17.65 -0.87
C GLU A 5 -12.85 18.53 -0.26
N VAL A 6 -12.94 18.86 1.04
CA VAL A 6 -12.05 19.86 1.67
C VAL A 6 -10.89 19.21 2.45
N GLY A 7 -10.96 17.92 2.73
CA GLY A 7 -9.90 17.12 3.37
C GLY A 7 -10.49 16.00 4.22
N TRP A 8 -9.79 14.88 4.39
CA TRP A 8 -10.25 13.75 5.20
C TRP A 8 -9.21 13.40 6.26
N VAL A 9 -9.67 12.82 7.37
CA VAL A 9 -8.78 12.13 8.30
C VAL A 9 -8.82 10.65 7.96
N LEU A 10 -7.68 10.10 7.55
CA LEU A 10 -7.57 8.68 7.23
C LEU A 10 -7.42 7.88 8.52
N HIS A 11 -8.25 6.85 8.67
CA HIS A 11 -8.17 5.90 9.78
C HIS A 11 -7.32 4.70 9.41
N ALA A 12 -7.48 4.21 8.18
CA ALA A 12 -6.64 3.18 7.59
C ALA A 12 -6.75 3.25 6.07
N PHE A 13 -5.69 2.83 5.39
CA PHE A 13 -5.67 2.73 3.94
C PHE A 13 -4.68 1.63 3.59
N GLN A 14 -5.14 0.53 2.99
CA GLN A 14 -4.28 -0.61 2.66
C GLN A 14 -4.59 -1.08 1.25
N SER A 15 -3.57 -1.62 0.57
CA SER A 15 -3.78 -2.25 -0.73
C SER A 15 -2.87 -3.45 -0.96
N VAL A 16 -3.32 -4.37 -1.82
CA VAL A 16 -2.55 -5.53 -2.24
C VAL A 16 -2.76 -5.83 -3.72
N TRP A 17 -1.68 -6.13 -4.45
CA TRP A 17 -1.74 -6.61 -5.82
C TRP A 17 -2.28 -8.04 -5.88
N LEU A 18 -3.31 -8.27 -6.69
CA LEU A 18 -3.87 -9.61 -6.93
C LEU A 18 -3.36 -10.16 -8.27
N PRO A 19 -2.58 -11.26 -8.27
CA PRO A 19 -2.00 -11.83 -9.49
C PRO A 19 -3.06 -12.52 -10.36
N ALA A 20 -2.90 -12.46 -11.68
CA ALA A 20 -3.81 -13.04 -12.66
C ALA A 20 -3.91 -14.57 -12.56
N SER A 21 -2.92 -15.23 -11.93
CA SER A 21 -2.99 -16.66 -11.60
C SER A 21 -4.20 -17.00 -10.71
N LEU A 22 -4.75 -16.05 -9.96
CA LEU A 22 -5.98 -16.24 -9.18
C LEU A 22 -7.24 -16.40 -10.07
N LEU A 23 -7.15 -16.03 -11.34
CA LEU A 23 -8.23 -16.19 -12.33
C LEU A 23 -8.23 -17.59 -12.97
N GLU A 24 -7.20 -18.39 -12.74
CA GLU A 24 -7.12 -19.76 -13.27
C GLU A 24 -8.23 -20.65 -12.68
N PRO A 25 -8.76 -21.63 -13.44
CA PRO A 25 -9.87 -22.47 -13.01
C PRO A 25 -9.72 -23.11 -11.62
N ASP A 26 -8.50 -23.51 -11.27
CA ASP A 26 -8.16 -24.17 -10.00
C ASP A 26 -8.00 -23.20 -8.82
N GLN A 27 -7.80 -21.89 -9.08
CA GLN A 27 -7.67 -20.85 -8.05
C GLN A 27 -8.93 -20.00 -7.85
N ARG A 28 -9.84 -19.99 -8.83
CA ARG A 28 -11.04 -19.12 -8.83
C ARG A 28 -11.91 -19.26 -7.59
N ALA A 29 -12.15 -20.49 -7.11
CA ALA A 29 -12.94 -20.70 -5.90
C ALA A 29 -12.30 -20.03 -4.68
N ARG A 30 -10.97 -20.21 -4.51
CA ARG A 30 -10.20 -19.59 -3.44
C ARG A 30 -10.23 -18.06 -3.50
N LEU A 31 -10.17 -17.48 -4.70
CA LEU A 31 -10.31 -16.03 -4.88
C LEU A 31 -11.69 -15.54 -4.44
N VAL A 32 -12.77 -16.20 -4.87
CA VAL A 32 -14.15 -15.84 -4.49
C VAL A 32 -14.33 -15.93 -2.98
N ASP A 33 -13.90 -17.02 -2.36
CA ASP A 33 -14.02 -17.22 -0.92
C ASP A 33 -13.31 -16.11 -0.13
N ALA A 34 -12.11 -15.73 -0.55
CA ALA A 34 -11.35 -14.66 0.09
C ALA A 34 -11.99 -13.27 -0.10
N LEU A 35 -12.55 -12.98 -1.29
CA LEU A 35 -13.29 -11.73 -1.53
C LEU A 35 -14.54 -11.65 -0.66
N VAL A 36 -15.30 -12.75 -0.53
CA VAL A 36 -16.49 -12.81 0.33
C VAL A 36 -16.11 -12.66 1.80
N ALA A 37 -15.05 -13.36 2.25
CA ALA A 37 -14.54 -13.24 3.61
C ALA A 37 -14.06 -11.81 3.92
N ALA A 38 -13.33 -11.18 2.99
CA ALA A 38 -12.89 -9.80 3.14
C ALA A 38 -14.06 -8.82 3.22
N ALA A 39 -15.05 -8.97 2.33
CA ALA A 39 -16.25 -8.13 2.28
C ALA A 39 -17.14 -8.26 3.53
N ALA A 40 -17.02 -9.35 4.30
CA ALA A 40 -17.68 -9.50 5.59
C ALA A 40 -17.06 -8.63 6.70
N HIS A 41 -15.82 -8.16 6.52
CA HIS A 41 -15.11 -7.30 7.46
C HIS A 41 -15.17 -5.82 7.09
N TRP A 42 -14.96 -5.50 5.81
CA TRP A 42 -14.92 -4.12 5.32
C TRP A 42 -15.22 -4.03 3.83
N GLU A 43 -15.48 -2.84 3.33
CA GLU A 43 -15.59 -2.59 1.89
C GLU A 43 -14.25 -2.86 1.19
N VAL A 44 -14.31 -3.58 0.06
CA VAL A 44 -13.16 -3.91 -0.77
C VAL A 44 -13.39 -3.32 -2.17
N GLU A 45 -12.53 -2.38 -2.56
CA GLU A 45 -12.50 -1.85 -3.91
C GLU A 45 -11.50 -2.64 -4.77
N LEU A 46 -11.87 -2.97 -6.01
CA LEU A 46 -10.97 -3.61 -6.98
C LEU A 46 -10.69 -2.67 -8.15
N GLY A 47 -9.46 -2.18 -8.25
CA GLY A 47 -8.97 -1.37 -9.36
C GLY A 47 -8.34 -2.23 -10.46
N PHE A 48 -9.02 -2.36 -11.61
CA PHE A 48 -8.57 -3.17 -12.75
C PHE A 48 -7.67 -2.43 -13.74
N ASN A 49 -7.46 -1.13 -13.55
CA ASN A 49 -6.69 -0.27 -14.45
C ASN A 49 -5.27 0.02 -13.94
N LYS A 50 -4.84 -0.62 -12.85
CA LYS A 50 -3.54 -0.36 -12.20
C LYS A 50 -2.53 -1.47 -12.41
N GLY A 51 -2.98 -2.72 -12.52
CA GLY A 51 -2.14 -3.87 -12.86
C GLY A 51 -1.90 -3.98 -14.36
N LEU A 52 -0.88 -4.74 -14.76
CA LEU A 52 -0.46 -4.90 -16.15
C LEU A 52 -0.70 -6.31 -16.72
N ALA A 53 -1.33 -7.21 -15.96
CA ALA A 53 -1.63 -8.55 -16.47
C ALA A 53 -2.50 -8.49 -17.73
N GLY A 54 -2.11 -9.25 -18.76
CA GLY A 54 -2.77 -9.20 -20.07
C GLY A 54 -2.44 -7.95 -20.90
N GLY A 55 -1.55 -7.08 -20.41
CA GLY A 55 -1.02 -5.94 -21.15
C GLY A 55 -0.17 -6.35 -22.36
N ARG A 56 0.12 -5.40 -23.24
CA ARG A 56 0.99 -5.66 -24.41
C ARG A 56 2.39 -6.04 -23.93
N PRO A 57 3.07 -7.02 -24.57
CA PRO A 57 4.43 -7.43 -24.18
C PRO A 57 5.42 -6.27 -24.05
N GLU A 58 5.35 -5.30 -24.96
CA GLU A 58 6.21 -4.11 -24.94
C GLU A 58 6.01 -3.24 -23.69
N ALA A 59 4.75 -3.09 -23.22
CA ALA A 59 4.44 -2.31 -22.02
C ALA A 59 4.90 -3.03 -20.75
N ILE A 60 4.74 -4.36 -20.72
CA ILE A 60 5.23 -5.20 -19.63
C ILE A 60 6.76 -5.13 -19.54
N GLU A 61 7.46 -5.22 -20.68
CA GLU A 61 8.92 -5.13 -20.71
C GLU A 61 9.41 -3.75 -20.29
N ALA A 62 8.76 -2.68 -20.79
CA ALA A 62 9.07 -1.33 -20.34
C ALA A 62 8.88 -1.15 -18.84
N ALA A 63 7.83 -1.74 -18.25
CA ALA A 63 7.59 -1.68 -16.80
C ALA A 63 8.67 -2.40 -15.98
N ARG A 64 9.27 -3.48 -16.51
CA ARG A 64 10.39 -4.20 -15.86
C ARG A 64 11.65 -3.34 -15.71
N ASP A 65 11.84 -2.35 -16.59
CA ASP A 65 12.95 -1.38 -16.49
C ASP A 65 12.58 -0.12 -15.68
N THR A 66 11.53 -0.18 -14.86
CA THR A 66 11.18 0.90 -13.93
C THR A 66 11.49 0.54 -12.48
N ALA A 67 11.24 1.48 -11.58
CA ALA A 67 11.35 1.27 -10.14
C ALA A 67 10.15 0.55 -9.52
N MET A 68 9.09 0.27 -10.29
CA MET A 68 7.86 -0.34 -9.79
C MET A 68 8.12 -1.73 -9.20
N ASN A 69 7.34 -2.11 -8.18
CA ASN A 69 7.36 -3.48 -7.68
C ASN A 69 6.99 -4.45 -8.82
N PRO A 70 7.79 -5.50 -9.10
CA PRO A 70 7.49 -6.47 -10.16
C PRO A 70 6.11 -7.13 -10.07
N ALA A 71 5.51 -7.19 -8.88
CA ALA A 71 4.16 -7.73 -8.69
C ALA A 71 3.09 -7.05 -9.58
N VAL A 72 3.27 -5.77 -9.94
CA VAL A 72 2.33 -5.04 -10.80
C VAL A 72 2.19 -5.67 -12.19
N ILE A 73 3.23 -6.37 -12.66
CA ILE A 73 3.29 -6.94 -14.00
C ILE A 73 2.28 -8.08 -14.16
N ASP A 74 2.20 -8.92 -13.14
CA ASP A 74 1.33 -10.10 -13.14
C ASP A 74 -0.01 -9.83 -12.45
N ALA A 75 -0.24 -8.62 -11.94
CA ALA A 75 -1.47 -8.24 -11.26
C ALA A 75 -2.62 -7.94 -12.24
N PHE A 76 -3.78 -8.57 -12.03
CA PHE A 76 -5.01 -8.22 -12.76
C PHE A 76 -5.82 -7.13 -12.07
N ALA A 77 -5.63 -6.95 -10.76
CA ALA A 77 -6.30 -5.92 -9.96
C ALA A 77 -5.42 -5.46 -8.81
N LEU A 78 -5.64 -4.21 -8.38
CA LEU A 78 -5.25 -3.72 -7.07
C LEU A 78 -6.48 -3.77 -6.16
N ALA A 79 -6.43 -4.51 -5.06
CA ALA A 79 -7.46 -4.45 -4.04
C ALA A 79 -7.12 -3.34 -3.04
N ILE A 80 -8.09 -2.51 -2.70
CA ILE A 80 -7.95 -1.39 -1.75
C ILE A 80 -9.03 -1.50 -0.68
N CYS A 81 -8.63 -1.31 0.57
CA CYS A 81 -9.53 -1.08 1.70
C CYS A 81 -9.13 0.24 2.35
N GLY A 82 -10.05 1.19 2.38
CA GLY A 82 -9.84 2.51 2.97
C GLY A 82 -10.93 2.85 3.98
N ALA A 83 -10.56 3.61 4.99
CA ALA A 83 -11.47 4.15 5.99
C ALA A 83 -11.01 5.53 6.45
N GLY A 84 -11.98 6.37 6.80
CA GLY A 84 -11.70 7.70 7.29
C GLY A 84 -12.95 8.42 7.76
N GLU A 85 -12.78 9.70 8.02
CA GLU A 85 -13.84 10.61 8.41
C GLU A 85 -13.70 11.97 7.75
N SER A 86 -14.78 12.76 7.87
CA SER A 86 -14.80 14.18 7.50
C SER A 86 -13.65 14.94 8.18
N PRO A 87 -13.24 16.11 7.63
CA PRO A 87 -12.07 16.79 8.15
C PRO A 87 -12.21 17.11 9.65
N ALA A 88 -11.22 16.69 10.43
CA ALA A 88 -11.09 16.89 11.86
C ALA A 88 -9.67 17.41 12.19
N TYR A 89 -9.55 18.15 13.28
CA TYR A 89 -8.40 18.96 13.65
C TYR A 89 -8.04 18.74 15.12
N PRO A 90 -6.88 18.12 15.40
CA PRO A 90 -6.38 17.95 16.76
C PRO A 90 -6.28 19.29 17.51
N GLY A 91 -6.81 19.34 18.72
CA GLY A 91 -6.82 20.53 19.59
C GLY A 91 -7.94 21.53 19.30
N VAL A 92 -8.85 21.26 18.36
CA VAL A 92 -10.00 22.12 18.05
C VAL A 92 -11.27 21.54 18.68
N PRO A 93 -11.87 22.23 19.68
CA PRO A 93 -13.07 21.73 20.36
C PRO A 93 -14.21 21.38 19.38
N ARG A 94 -14.79 20.19 19.57
CA ARG A 94 -15.86 19.59 18.74
C ARG A 94 -15.48 19.27 17.29
N HIS A 95 -14.21 19.40 16.93
CA HIS A 95 -13.67 19.00 15.64
C HIS A 95 -12.48 18.06 15.82
N GLU A 96 -12.32 17.45 17.00
CA GLU A 96 -11.27 16.46 17.25
C GLU A 96 -11.54 15.18 16.44
N PRO A 97 -10.49 14.48 15.99
CA PRO A 97 -10.66 13.18 15.37
C PRO A 97 -11.29 12.14 16.31
N ASP A 98 -12.16 11.28 15.79
CA ASP A 98 -12.73 10.18 16.57
C ASP A 98 -11.77 8.98 16.59
N VAL A 99 -10.87 8.97 17.58
CA VAL A 99 -9.87 7.91 17.74
C VAL A 99 -10.46 6.52 18.03
N VAL A 100 -11.67 6.45 18.62
CA VAL A 100 -12.33 5.18 18.90
C VAL A 100 -12.88 4.59 17.60
N LYS A 101 -13.55 5.42 16.78
CA LYS A 101 -13.95 5.04 15.43
C LYS A 101 -12.74 4.67 14.58
N ALA A 102 -11.66 5.44 14.64
CA ALA A 102 -10.44 5.14 13.90
C ALA A 102 -9.86 3.75 14.23
N GLY A 103 -9.86 3.38 15.51
CA GLY A 103 -9.44 2.04 15.94
C GLY A 103 -10.34 0.92 15.39
N TYR A 104 -11.66 1.10 15.41
CA TYR A 104 -12.61 0.14 14.84
C TYR A 104 -12.44 0.00 13.32
N ASP A 105 -12.37 1.13 12.62
CA ASP A 105 -12.18 1.19 11.17
C ASP A 105 -10.88 0.52 10.73
N ALA A 106 -9.77 0.83 11.42
CA ALA A 106 -8.47 0.24 11.12
C ALA A 106 -8.45 -1.28 11.35
N ALA A 107 -9.14 -1.76 12.39
CA ALA A 107 -9.28 -3.20 12.64
C ALA A 107 -10.09 -3.88 11.53
N GLY A 108 -11.19 -3.27 11.07
CA GLY A 108 -12.00 -3.77 9.95
C GLY A 108 -11.21 -3.85 8.64
N VAL A 109 -10.51 -2.77 8.28
CA VAL A 109 -9.63 -2.70 7.10
C VAL A 109 -8.53 -3.76 7.18
N THR A 110 -7.87 -3.90 8.33
CA THR A 110 -6.80 -4.88 8.53
C THR A 110 -7.30 -6.31 8.41
N ALA A 111 -8.48 -6.61 8.95
CA ALA A 111 -9.10 -7.93 8.85
C ALA A 111 -9.46 -8.26 7.39
N ALA A 112 -10.12 -7.33 6.67
CA ALA A 112 -10.46 -7.52 5.26
C ALA A 112 -9.23 -7.74 4.38
N MET A 113 -8.22 -6.87 4.52
CA MET A 113 -6.96 -7.00 3.78
C MET A 113 -6.19 -8.26 4.16
N GLY A 114 -6.29 -8.71 5.41
CA GLY A 114 -5.73 -9.96 5.90
C GLY A 114 -6.24 -11.18 5.12
N GLU A 115 -7.54 -11.23 4.80
CA GLU A 115 -8.10 -12.31 3.96
C GLU A 115 -7.51 -12.30 2.54
N LEU A 116 -7.33 -11.12 1.95
CA LEU A 116 -6.76 -11.00 0.60
C LEU A 116 -5.25 -11.30 0.57
N ARG A 117 -4.49 -10.87 1.58
CA ARG A 117 -3.05 -11.15 1.69
C ARG A 117 -2.76 -12.66 1.78
N LYS A 118 -3.69 -13.50 2.27
CA LYS A 118 -3.55 -14.97 2.25
C LYS A 118 -3.49 -15.57 0.84
N LEU A 119 -3.94 -14.84 -0.18
CA LEU A 119 -3.90 -15.29 -1.57
C LEU A 119 -2.51 -15.16 -2.20
N VAL A 120 -1.66 -14.30 -1.64
CA VAL A 120 -0.37 -13.92 -2.23
C VAL A 120 0.80 -14.30 -1.31
N PRO A 121 1.77 -15.10 -1.77
CA PRO A 121 2.89 -15.52 -0.92
C PRO A 121 3.77 -14.37 -0.42
N ARG A 122 3.93 -13.33 -1.26
CA ARG A 122 4.71 -12.13 -0.98
C ARG A 122 3.82 -10.92 -1.29
N PRO A 123 3.02 -10.45 -0.32
CA PRO A 123 2.13 -9.32 -0.55
C PRO A 123 2.92 -8.08 -0.98
N ALA A 124 2.50 -7.49 -2.09
CA ALA A 124 3.03 -6.24 -2.59
C ALA A 124 1.90 -5.23 -2.69
N SER A 125 2.24 -3.96 -2.52
CA SER A 125 1.29 -2.86 -2.48
C SER A 125 1.70 -1.75 -3.44
N TYR A 126 0.77 -0.86 -3.75
CA TYR A 126 1.07 0.33 -4.51
C TYR A 126 1.45 1.46 -3.54
N VAL A 127 2.72 1.90 -3.59
CA VAL A 127 3.31 2.85 -2.61
C VAL A 127 2.49 4.13 -2.36
N TRP A 128 1.69 4.57 -3.33
CA TRP A 128 0.89 5.80 -3.21
C TRP A 128 -0.50 5.57 -2.61
N GLU A 129 -0.89 4.32 -2.40
CA GLU A 129 -2.22 3.89 -1.97
C GLU A 129 -2.08 2.73 -0.99
N THR A 130 -1.33 2.95 0.08
CA THR A 130 -0.87 1.87 0.96
C THR A 130 -0.95 2.24 2.43
N ASP A 131 -0.63 1.26 3.27
CA ASP A 131 -0.56 1.42 4.71
C ASP A 131 0.59 2.34 5.09
N TYR A 132 0.25 3.45 5.74
CA TYR A 132 1.23 4.33 6.35
C TYR A 132 2.13 3.57 7.33
N PHE A 133 1.60 2.54 7.99
CA PHE A 133 2.31 1.75 9.00
C PHE A 133 2.86 0.41 8.47
N GLU A 134 2.96 0.21 7.14
CA GLU A 134 3.44 -1.05 6.56
C GLU A 134 4.81 -1.47 7.12
N PRO A 135 4.90 -2.54 7.95
CA PRO A 135 6.15 -2.92 8.59
C PRO A 135 7.18 -3.46 7.61
N ASN A 136 6.75 -4.05 6.49
CA ASN A 136 7.62 -4.64 5.48
C ASN A 136 7.64 -3.79 4.20
N TRP A 137 7.67 -2.47 4.37
CA TRP A 137 7.47 -1.50 3.28
C TRP A 137 8.54 -1.61 2.18
N GLN A 138 9.79 -1.96 2.50
CA GLN A 138 10.83 -2.13 1.47
C GLN A 138 10.40 -3.18 0.44
N ASP A 139 9.92 -4.31 0.94
CA ASP A 139 9.51 -5.44 0.12
C ASP A 139 8.15 -5.19 -0.54
N SER A 140 7.20 -4.68 0.24
CA SER A 140 5.84 -4.42 -0.22
C SER A 140 5.82 -3.39 -1.37
N PHE A 141 6.62 -2.33 -1.27
CA PHE A 141 6.57 -1.21 -2.22
C PHE A 141 7.54 -1.36 -3.38
N TRP A 142 8.71 -1.96 -3.15
CA TRP A 142 9.79 -2.01 -4.13
C TRP A 142 10.23 -3.44 -4.48
N GLY A 143 9.98 -4.41 -3.59
CA GLY A 143 10.39 -5.80 -3.78
C GLY A 143 11.88 -5.93 -4.06
N ASP A 144 12.22 -6.75 -5.05
CA ASP A 144 13.63 -7.01 -5.43
C ASP A 144 14.36 -5.76 -5.94
N ASN A 145 13.64 -4.70 -6.34
CA ASN A 145 14.25 -3.46 -6.79
C ASN A 145 14.85 -2.63 -5.64
N TYR A 146 14.48 -2.89 -4.38
CA TYR A 146 14.86 -2.05 -3.24
C TYR A 146 16.38 -1.84 -3.13
N ALA A 147 17.16 -2.92 -3.23
CA ALA A 147 18.61 -2.85 -3.09
C ALA A 147 19.27 -1.99 -4.19
N ARG A 148 18.75 -2.06 -5.42
CA ARG A 148 19.23 -1.20 -6.53
C ARG A 148 18.86 0.25 -6.27
N LEU A 149 17.64 0.52 -5.82
CA LEU A 149 17.17 1.88 -5.51
C LEU A 149 17.98 2.49 -4.36
N LYS A 150 18.28 1.74 -3.30
CA LYS A 150 19.11 2.21 -2.18
C LYS A 150 20.51 2.64 -2.64
N ARG A 151 21.15 1.88 -3.55
CA ARG A 151 22.43 2.29 -4.15
C ARG A 151 22.33 3.58 -4.97
N VAL A 152 21.24 3.75 -5.73
CA VAL A 152 20.98 4.98 -6.49
C VAL A 152 20.79 6.16 -5.54
N LYS A 153 19.99 5.99 -4.48
CA LYS A 153 19.78 7.00 -3.43
C LYS A 153 21.11 7.43 -2.82
N GLN A 154 21.96 6.49 -2.40
CA GLN A 154 23.27 6.78 -1.83
C GLN A 154 24.22 7.50 -2.81
N LYS A 155 24.12 7.21 -4.11
CA LYS A 155 24.94 7.88 -5.13
C LYS A 155 24.57 9.35 -5.32
N TYR A 156 23.27 9.66 -5.33
CA TYR A 156 22.77 10.99 -5.69
C TYR A 156 22.37 11.86 -4.50
N ASP A 157 22.07 11.26 -3.36
CA ASP A 157 21.75 11.93 -2.10
C ASP A 157 22.43 11.21 -0.92
N PRO A 158 23.78 11.21 -0.87
CA PRO A 158 24.55 10.54 0.18
C PRO A 158 24.28 11.14 1.56
N ASP A 159 24.00 12.46 1.62
CA ASP A 159 23.75 13.20 2.85
C ASP A 159 22.30 13.07 3.35
N GLY A 160 21.40 12.52 2.52
CA GLY A 160 20.00 12.24 2.85
C GLY A 160 19.16 13.51 3.04
N LEU A 161 19.40 14.52 2.22
CA LEU A 161 18.62 15.76 2.21
C LEU A 161 17.14 15.50 1.91
N PHE A 162 16.84 14.52 1.05
CA PHE A 162 15.47 14.19 0.67
C PHE A 162 14.96 13.00 1.49
N PHE A 163 14.22 13.29 2.55
CA PHE A 163 13.60 12.26 3.40
C PHE A 163 12.10 12.11 3.11
N LEU A 164 11.60 10.87 3.17
CA LEU A 164 10.19 10.52 3.08
C LEU A 164 9.95 9.32 4.01
N HIS A 165 8.83 9.33 4.74
CA HIS A 165 8.37 8.16 5.48
C HIS A 165 8.21 6.94 4.55
N HIS A 166 8.85 5.83 4.90
CA HIS A 166 8.94 4.62 4.06
C HIS A 166 9.47 4.87 2.62
N GLY A 167 10.26 5.93 2.45
CA GLY A 167 11.01 6.19 1.23
C GLY A 167 12.29 5.36 1.17
N VAL A 168 12.85 5.18 -0.03
CA VAL A 168 14.12 4.45 -0.19
C VAL A 168 15.23 5.08 0.65
N GLY A 169 15.79 4.31 1.59
CA GLY A 169 16.84 4.73 2.51
C GLY A 169 16.33 5.43 3.78
N SER A 170 15.02 5.51 4.01
CA SER A 170 14.46 6.15 5.21
C SER A 170 14.80 5.40 6.50
N GLU A 171 15.11 4.11 6.43
CA GLU A 171 15.54 3.29 7.57
C GLU A 171 16.88 3.71 8.17
N ASP A 172 17.68 4.50 7.45
CA ASP A 172 18.95 5.03 7.93
C ASP A 172 18.75 6.32 8.76
N TRP A 173 17.49 6.74 8.99
CA TRP A 173 17.10 7.98 9.66
C TRP A 173 16.05 7.78 10.74
N SER A 174 15.95 8.74 11.66
CA SER A 174 14.87 8.86 12.63
C SER A 174 13.53 9.11 11.95
N ALA A 175 12.42 8.84 12.65
CA ALA A 175 11.07 8.99 12.08
C ALA A 175 10.74 10.42 11.64
N ASP A 176 11.38 11.43 12.25
CA ASP A 176 11.27 12.84 11.86
C ASP A 176 12.26 13.25 10.75
N GLY A 177 13.14 12.34 10.33
CA GLY A 177 14.13 12.54 9.27
C GLY A 177 15.32 13.42 9.65
N PHE A 178 15.43 13.87 10.91
CA PHE A 178 16.46 14.85 11.31
C PHE A 178 17.77 14.22 11.80
N THR A 179 17.77 12.95 12.18
CA THR A 179 18.95 12.28 12.77
C THR A 179 19.23 10.97 12.05
N ARG A 180 20.50 10.71 11.72
CA ARG A 180 20.90 9.38 11.23
C ARG A 180 20.88 8.38 12.37
N VAL A 181 20.29 7.22 12.13
CA VAL A 181 20.35 6.10 13.08
C VAL A 181 21.55 5.23 12.71
N GLU A 182 22.33 4.81 13.71
CA GLU A 182 23.40 3.85 13.46
C GLU A 182 22.80 2.52 12.98
N ALA A 183 23.46 1.88 12.01
CA ALA A 183 23.03 0.59 11.49
C ALA A 183 22.91 -0.43 12.62
N ARG A 184 21.71 -0.99 12.81
CA ARG A 184 21.50 -2.17 13.66
C ARG A 184 22.03 -3.43 13.01
#